data_AF-A0A379K005-F1
#
_entry.id   AF-A0A379K005-F1
#
_cell.length_a   1.000
_cell.length_b   1.000
_cell.length_c   1.000
_cell.angle_alpha   90.00
_cell.angle_beta   90.00
_cell.angle_gamma   90.00
#
_symmetry.space_group_name_H-M   'P 1'
#
loop_
_entity.id
_entity.type
_entity.pdbx_description
1 polymer ?
#
loop_
_entity_poly.entity_id
_entity_poly.type
_entity_poly.pdbx_seq_one_letter_code
_entity_poly.pdbx_strand_id
1 'polypeptide(L)'
;MNAYKDAQAGEARTFVTRNDQVVKLVERLLKRAAGVLVEKVCRKAMTEGELQVVKQAVERGELYKVFSLVRPAADQMRRVDSKNIYWDWIDAFGSYSDAVGSCWPYMSQERRAYALLHAEELANAICK
;
A
#
# COMPACT_ATOMS: atom_id res chain seq x y z
N MET A 1 -14.96 18.66 -15.94
CA MET A 1 -13.53 18.67 -15.61
C MET A 1 -13.40 19.41 -14.28
N ASN A 2 -12.92 18.75 -13.21
CA ASN A 2 -12.90 19.35 -11.86
C ASN A 2 -11.50 19.90 -11.62
N ALA A 3 -11.34 21.22 -11.78
CA ALA A 3 -10.05 21.92 -11.70
C ALA A 3 -9.22 21.57 -10.46
N TYR A 4 -9.87 21.29 -9.32
CA TYR A 4 -9.20 20.85 -8.09
C TYR A 4 -8.56 19.47 -8.22
N LYS A 5 -9.26 18.52 -8.86
CA LYS A 5 -8.75 17.16 -9.07
C LYS A 5 -7.56 17.18 -10.02
N ASP A 6 -7.62 18.00 -11.06
CA ASP A 6 -6.55 18.12 -12.05
C ASP A 6 -5.30 18.79 -11.46
N ALA A 7 -5.49 19.82 -10.62
CA ALA A 7 -4.41 20.45 -9.86
C ALA A 7 -3.73 19.45 -8.91
N GLN A 8 -4.51 18.69 -8.14
CA GLN A 8 -3.98 17.68 -7.21
C GLN A 8 -3.28 16.52 -7.93
N ALA A 9 -3.77 16.10 -9.11
CA ALA A 9 -3.06 15.16 -9.96
C ALA A 9 -1.73 15.73 -10.47
N GLY A 10 -1.66 17.04 -10.75
CA GLY A 10 -0.42 17.76 -11.08
C GLY A 10 0.58 17.76 -9.92
N GLU A 11 0.11 18.02 -8.70
CA GLU A 11 0.93 17.96 -7.49
C GLU A 11 1.49 16.56 -7.25
N ALA A 12 0.66 15.52 -7.38
CA ALA A 12 1.09 14.12 -7.26
C ALA A 12 2.17 13.76 -8.28
N ARG A 13 1.96 14.10 -9.56
CA ARG A 13 2.95 13.88 -10.63
C ARG A 13 4.28 14.60 -10.34
N THR A 14 4.20 15.84 -9.89
CA THR A 14 5.38 16.65 -9.51
C THR A 14 6.14 15.99 -8.37
N PHE A 15 5.42 15.54 -7.33
CA PHE A 15 6.02 14.84 -6.19
C PHE A 15 6.73 13.56 -6.62
N VAL A 16 6.07 12.70 -7.40
CA VAL A 16 6.66 11.44 -7.90
C VAL A 16 7.90 11.71 -8.74
N THR A 17 7.83 12.70 -9.64
CA THR A 17 8.96 13.03 -10.53
C THR A 17 10.18 13.49 -9.74
N ARG A 18 9.97 14.35 -8.72
CA ARG A 18 11.06 14.88 -7.87
C ARG A 18 11.66 13.83 -6.92
N ASN A 19 10.89 12.81 -6.56
CA ASN A 19 11.26 11.80 -5.55
C ASN A 19 11.30 10.38 -6.11
N ASP A 20 11.51 10.22 -7.42
CA ASP A 20 11.39 8.94 -8.15
C ASP A 20 12.15 7.78 -7.49
N GLN A 21 13.39 8.03 -7.05
CA GLN A 21 14.21 7.00 -6.40
C GLN A 21 13.60 6.50 -5.09
N VAL A 22 13.09 7.41 -4.26
CA VAL A 22 12.47 7.09 -2.96
C VAL A 22 11.12 6.41 -3.19
N VAL A 23 10.31 6.91 -4.13
CA VAL A 23 9.03 6.29 -4.50
C VAL A 23 9.24 4.84 -4.94
N LYS A 24 10.20 4.58 -5.83
CA LYS A 24 10.54 3.22 -6.27
C LYS A 24 11.08 2.34 -5.14
N LEU A 25 11.83 2.91 -4.20
CA LEU A 25 12.29 2.18 -3.02
C LEU A 25 11.11 1.72 -2.17
N VAL A 26 10.22 2.64 -1.81
CA VAL A 26 9.03 2.33 -0.98
C VAL A 26 8.11 1.36 -1.70
N GLU A 27 7.92 1.49 -3.01
CA GLU A 27 7.14 0.53 -3.80
C GLU A 27 7.73 -0.90 -3.73
N ARG A 28 9.06 -1.05 -3.80
CA ARG A 28 9.73 -2.35 -3.63
C ARG A 28 9.56 -2.91 -2.22
N LEU A 29 9.64 -2.05 -1.20
CA LEU A 29 9.39 -2.45 0.19
C LEU A 29 7.95 -2.94 0.37
N LEU A 30 6.96 -2.23 -0.19
CA LEU A 30 5.56 -2.65 -0.16
C LEU A 30 5.33 -4.00 -0.85
N LYS A 31 6.00 -4.26 -1.98
CA LYS A 31 5.95 -5.56 -2.68
C LYS A 31 6.50 -6.68 -1.79
N ARG A 32 7.62 -6.44 -1.11
CA ARG A 32 8.18 -7.42 -0.16
C ARG A 32 7.25 -7.63 1.05
N ALA A 33 6.72 -6.55 1.61
CA ALA A 33 5.77 -6.60 2.73
C ALA A 33 4.48 -7.33 2.34
N ALA A 34 4.02 -7.20 1.09
CA ALA A 34 2.87 -7.95 0.58
C ALA A 34 3.14 -9.46 0.55
N GLY A 35 4.36 -9.88 0.22
CA GLY A 35 4.77 -11.29 0.34
C GLY A 35 4.67 -11.80 1.78
N VAL A 36 5.17 -11.03 2.75
CA VAL A 36 5.07 -11.36 4.18
C VAL A 36 3.62 -11.44 4.63
N LEU A 37 2.77 -10.49 4.20
CA LEU A 37 1.33 -10.50 4.47
C LEU A 37 0.67 -11.80 3.97
N VAL A 38 1.02 -12.23 2.76
CA VAL A 38 0.48 -13.47 2.18
C VAL A 38 0.90 -14.68 3.00
N GLU A 39 2.19 -14.81 3.30
CA GLU A 39 2.74 -15.97 3.99
C GLU A 39 2.26 -16.10 5.45
N LYS A 40 2.23 -14.98 6.18
CA LYS A 40 1.98 -14.98 7.62
C LYS A 40 0.51 -14.84 7.98
N VAL A 41 -0.29 -14.14 7.16
CA VAL A 41 -1.68 -13.81 7.46
C VAL A 41 -2.64 -14.42 6.44
N CYS A 42 -2.54 -14.08 5.15
CA CYS A 42 -3.55 -14.49 4.16
C CYS A 42 -3.66 -16.02 4.07
N ARG A 43 -2.53 -16.74 4.14
CA ARG A 43 -2.49 -18.20 4.13
C ARG A 43 -3.35 -18.85 5.22
N LYS A 44 -3.56 -18.17 6.35
CA LYS A 44 -4.36 -18.68 7.48
C LYS A 44 -5.81 -18.20 7.45
N ALA A 45 -6.06 -17.05 6.82
CA ALA A 45 -7.35 -16.38 6.82
C ALA A 45 -8.24 -16.73 5.61
N MET A 46 -7.62 -17.02 4.46
CA MET A 46 -8.30 -17.15 3.17
C MET A 46 -8.45 -18.61 2.75
N THR A 47 -9.45 -18.87 1.90
CA THR A 47 -9.56 -20.14 1.17
C THR A 47 -8.43 -20.27 0.15
N GLU A 48 -8.14 -21.49 -0.32
CA GLU A 48 -7.06 -21.72 -1.29
C GLU A 48 -7.27 -20.94 -2.59
N GLY A 49 -8.52 -20.82 -3.07
CA GLY A 49 -8.85 -20.06 -4.27
C GLY A 49 -8.56 -18.57 -4.12
N GLU A 50 -8.98 -17.96 -3.02
CA GLU A 50 -8.70 -16.55 -2.71
C GLU A 50 -7.19 -16.30 -2.54
N LEU A 51 -6.52 -17.18 -1.80
CA LEU A 51 -5.08 -17.12 -1.56
C LEU A 51 -4.29 -17.14 -2.87
N GLN A 52 -4.70 -17.99 -3.83
CA GLN A 52 -4.03 -18.08 -5.12
C GLN A 52 -4.17 -16.80 -5.94
N VAL A 53 -5.35 -16.16 -5.92
CA VAL A 53 -5.57 -14.88 -6.60
C VAL A 53 -4.71 -13.77 -5.98
N VAL A 54 -4.59 -13.74 -4.65
CA VAL A 54 -3.75 -12.75 -3.96
C VAL A 54 -2.26 -12.99 -4.26
N LYS A 55 -1.79 -14.25 -4.22
CA LYS A 55 -0.40 -14.61 -4.58
C LYS A 55 -0.04 -14.13 -5.98
N GLN A 56 -0.89 -14.39 -6.97
CA GLN A 56 -0.67 -13.94 -8.34
C GLN A 56 -0.59 -12.40 -8.45
N ALA A 57 -1.43 -11.67 -7.70
CA ALA A 57 -1.36 -10.21 -7.67
C ALA A 57 -0.04 -9.71 -7.05
N VAL A 58 0.45 -10.36 -6.00
CA VAL A 58 1.76 -10.05 -5.38
C VAL A 58 2.91 -10.34 -6.33
N GLU A 59 2.92 -11.50 -6.99
CA GLU A 59 3.96 -11.90 -7.96
C GLU A 59 4.06 -10.92 -9.14
N ARG A 60 2.92 -10.40 -9.60
CA ARG A 60 2.85 -9.38 -10.66
C ARG A 60 3.16 -7.96 -10.17
N GLY A 61 3.34 -7.76 -8.86
CA GLY A 61 3.54 -6.45 -8.27
C GLY A 61 2.31 -5.53 -8.34
N GLU A 62 1.12 -6.09 -8.50
CA GLU A 62 -0.16 -5.37 -8.64
C GLU A 62 -0.67 -4.88 -7.25
N LEU A 63 0.06 -3.99 -6.58
CA LEU A 63 -0.21 -3.58 -5.19
C LEU A 63 -1.65 -3.11 -4.93
N TYR A 64 -2.23 -2.31 -5.83
CA TYR A 64 -3.63 -1.87 -5.71
C TYR A 64 -4.61 -3.05 -5.75
N LYS A 65 -4.32 -4.05 -6.58
CA LYS A 65 -5.16 -5.26 -6.65
C LYS A 65 -5.03 -6.07 -5.38
N VAL A 66 -3.82 -6.25 -4.85
CA VAL A 66 -3.60 -6.88 -3.53
C VAL A 66 -4.45 -6.16 -2.49
N PHE A 67 -4.38 -4.83 -2.43
CA PHE A 67 -5.18 -4.01 -1.50
C PHE A 67 -6.68 -4.25 -1.66
N SER A 68 -7.20 -4.21 -2.90
CA SER A 68 -8.61 -4.43 -3.17
C SER A 68 -9.11 -5.82 -2.78
N LEU A 69 -8.24 -6.84 -2.81
CA LEU A 69 -8.57 -8.22 -2.46
C LEU A 69 -8.51 -8.47 -0.95
N VAL A 70 -7.50 -7.91 -0.26
CA VAL A 70 -7.29 -8.18 1.17
C VAL A 70 -8.10 -7.25 2.07
N ARG A 71 -8.39 -6.01 1.65
CA ARG A 71 -9.12 -5.03 2.47
C ARG A 71 -10.53 -5.49 2.88
N PRO A 72 -11.36 -6.08 1.99
CA PRO A 72 -12.68 -6.58 2.37
C PRO A 72 -12.62 -7.73 3.40
N ALA A 73 -11.49 -8.42 3.49
CA ALA A 73 -11.30 -9.56 4.38
C ALA A 73 -10.82 -9.17 5.80
N ALA A 74 -10.96 -7.90 6.20
CA ALA A 74 -10.44 -7.35 7.45
C ALA A 74 -10.79 -8.19 8.69
N ASP A 75 -12.05 -8.64 8.76
CA ASP A 75 -12.53 -9.46 9.88
C ASP A 75 -11.87 -10.83 9.95
N GLN A 76 -11.62 -11.49 8.81
CA GLN A 76 -10.90 -12.77 8.80
C GLN A 76 -9.41 -12.56 9.15
N MET A 77 -8.78 -11.52 8.59
CA MET A 77 -7.36 -11.22 8.83
C MET A 77 -7.09 -10.92 10.30
N ARG A 78 -7.91 -10.07 10.93
CA ARG A 78 -7.76 -9.67 12.33
C ARG A 78 -7.81 -10.86 13.31
N ARG A 79 -8.53 -11.92 12.97
CA ARG A 79 -8.65 -13.11 13.85
C ARG A 79 -7.37 -13.94 13.91
N VAL A 80 -6.52 -13.87 12.89
CA VAL A 80 -5.31 -14.71 12.76
C VAL A 80 -4.01 -13.91 12.84
N ASP A 81 -4.09 -12.59 12.71
CA ASP A 81 -2.96 -11.68 12.74
C ASP A 81 -2.65 -11.19 14.16
N SER A 82 -1.72 -11.88 14.83
CA SER A 82 -1.26 -11.48 16.17
C SER A 82 -0.20 -10.39 16.18
N LYS A 83 0.31 -9.98 15.00
CA LYS A 83 1.43 -9.04 14.87
C LYS A 83 1.06 -7.74 14.16
N ASN A 84 -0.22 -7.51 13.90
CA ASN A 84 -0.75 -6.35 13.19
C ASN A 84 -0.24 -6.18 11.75
N ILE A 85 0.31 -7.22 11.14
CA ILE A 85 0.86 -7.21 9.78
C ILE A 85 -0.18 -6.75 8.75
N TYR A 86 -1.43 -7.15 8.92
CA TYR A 86 -2.53 -6.78 8.02
C TYR A 86 -2.78 -5.28 8.03
N TRP A 87 -3.00 -4.68 9.21
CA TRP A 87 -3.29 -3.26 9.31
C TRP A 87 -2.07 -2.42 8.94
N ASP A 88 -0.88 -2.82 9.38
CA ASP A 88 0.36 -2.15 8.99
C ASP A 88 0.51 -2.14 7.46
N TRP A 89 0.16 -3.23 6.76
CA TRP A 89 0.25 -3.27 5.30
C TRP A 89 -0.84 -2.42 4.62
N ILE A 90 -2.07 -2.45 5.13
CA ILE A 90 -3.18 -1.61 4.66
C ILE A 90 -2.82 -0.13 4.78
N ASP A 91 -2.27 0.27 5.92
CA ASP A 91 -1.89 1.65 6.21
C ASP A 91 -0.66 2.08 5.43
N ALA A 92 0.32 1.17 5.25
CA ALA A 92 1.48 1.43 4.41
C ALA A 92 1.07 1.69 2.96
N PHE A 93 0.22 0.84 2.38
CA PHE A 93 -0.27 1.04 1.01
C PHE A 93 -1.15 2.28 0.89
N GLY A 94 -2.02 2.55 1.87
CA GLY A 94 -2.85 3.75 1.90
C GLY A 94 -2.00 5.03 1.89
N SER A 95 -0.99 5.08 2.76
CA SER A 95 -0.07 6.22 2.85
C SER A 95 0.77 6.40 1.57
N TYR A 96 1.22 5.30 0.96
CA TYR A 96 1.88 5.35 -0.34
C TYR A 96 0.95 5.89 -1.43
N SER A 97 -0.28 5.38 -1.52
CA SER A 97 -1.30 5.86 -2.48
C SER A 97 -1.55 7.36 -2.30
N ASP A 98 -1.62 7.83 -1.05
CA ASP A 98 -1.79 9.25 -0.74
C ASP A 98 -0.62 10.09 -1.24
N ALA A 99 0.62 9.62 -1.03
CA ALA A 99 1.80 10.29 -1.55
C ALA A 99 1.79 10.40 -3.09
N VAL A 100 1.52 9.30 -3.79
CA VAL A 100 1.80 9.18 -5.24
C VAL A 100 0.62 9.45 -6.16
N GLY A 101 -0.63 9.37 -5.69
CA GLY A 101 -1.78 9.34 -6.59
C GLY A 101 -3.08 9.93 -6.06
N SER A 102 -3.32 9.92 -4.74
CA SER A 102 -4.57 10.46 -4.21
C SER A 102 -4.67 11.97 -4.48
N CYS A 103 -5.88 12.39 -4.87
CA CYS A 103 -6.19 13.76 -5.25
C CYS A 103 -7.02 14.48 -4.18
N TRP A 104 -6.73 14.22 -2.90
CA TRP A 104 -7.43 14.88 -1.79
C TRP A 104 -7.22 16.39 -1.83
N PRO A 105 -8.24 17.22 -1.56
CA PRO A 105 -8.14 18.68 -1.67
C PRO A 105 -7.04 19.31 -0.80
N TYR A 106 -6.66 18.66 0.29
CA TYR A 106 -5.69 19.15 1.27
C TYR A 106 -4.27 18.62 1.08
N MET A 107 -3.99 17.84 0.02
CA MET A 107 -2.67 17.23 -0.16
C MET A 107 -1.64 18.23 -0.70
N SER A 108 -0.73 18.63 0.18
CA SER A 108 0.47 19.39 -0.16
C SER A 108 1.66 18.46 -0.44
N GLN A 109 2.75 19.00 -1.01
CA GLN A 109 4.01 18.27 -1.17
C GLN A 109 4.56 17.75 0.16
N GLU A 110 4.44 18.53 1.24
CA GLU A 110 4.86 18.12 2.59
C GLU A 110 4.05 16.94 3.11
N ARG A 111 2.72 16.95 2.95
CA ARG A 111 1.87 15.83 3.33
C ARG A 111 2.17 14.58 2.51
N ARG A 112 2.49 14.72 1.22
CA ARG A 112 2.94 13.61 0.36
C ARG A 112 4.26 13.03 0.85
N ALA A 113 5.22 13.89 1.25
CA ALA A 113 6.49 13.45 1.82
C ALA A 113 6.30 12.68 3.13
N TYR A 114 5.48 13.22 4.04
CA TYR A 114 5.12 12.55 5.29
C TYR A 114 4.46 11.18 5.04
N ALA A 115 3.50 11.12 4.12
CA ALA A 115 2.80 9.88 3.79
C ALA A 115 3.75 8.84 3.17
N LEU A 116 4.71 9.27 2.33
CA LEU A 116 5.71 8.35 1.76
C LEU A 116 6.66 7.81 2.84
N LEU A 117 7.11 8.65 3.76
CA LEU A 117 7.94 8.23 4.90
C LEU A 117 7.18 7.25 5.80
N HIS A 118 5.92 7.54 6.11
CA HIS A 118 5.10 6.65 6.92
C HIS A 118 4.87 5.28 6.26
N ALA A 119 4.64 5.28 4.93
CA ALA A 119 4.57 4.05 4.15
C ALA A 119 5.86 3.22 4.24
N GLU A 120 7.02 3.88 4.18
CA GLU A 120 8.33 3.24 4.33
C GLU A 120 8.51 2.61 5.71
N GLU A 121 8.20 3.35 6.78
CA GLU A 121 8.33 2.89 8.17
C GLU A 121 7.51 1.62 8.42
N LEU A 122 6.24 1.64 8.01
CA LEU A 122 5.32 0.51 8.16
C LEU A 122 5.76 -0.69 7.30
N ALA A 123 6.10 -0.47 6.04
CA ALA A 123 6.57 -1.54 5.16
C ALA A 123 7.85 -2.22 5.69
N ASN A 124 8.77 -1.43 6.25
CA ASN A 124 9.97 -1.94 6.90
C ASN A 124 9.65 -2.72 8.18
N ALA A 125 8.72 -2.25 9.01
CA ALA A 125 8.30 -2.94 10.23
C ALA A 125 7.76 -4.35 9.93
N ILE A 126 6.98 -4.49 8.87
CA ILE A 126 6.45 -5.79 8.41
C ILE A 126 7.56 -6.74 7.95
N CYS A 127 8.59 -6.20 7.29
CA CYS A 127 9.68 -6.98 6.69
C CYS A 127 10.75 -7.45 7.69
N LYS A 128 10.71 -7.00 8.95
CA LYS A 128 11.60 -7.47 10.02
C LYS A 128 11.20 -8.87 10.53
#